data_AF-A0A1B6IP75-F1
#
_entry.id   AF-A0A1B6IP75-F1
#
_cell.length_a   1.000
_cell.length_b   1.000
_cell.length_c   1.000
_cell.angle_alpha   90.00
_cell.angle_beta   90.00
_cell.angle_gamma   90.00
#
_symmetry.space_group_name_H-M   'P 1'
#
loop_
_entity.id
_entity.type
_entity.pdbx_description
1 polymer ?
#
loop_
_entity_poly.entity_id
_entity_poly.type
_entity_poly.pdbx_seq_one_letter_code
_entity_poly.pdbx_strand_id
1 'polypeptide(L)'
;HQWQGGDLGPVAASDLDPYDKLEYSVSGTPLFTIDPRLGVLKARSNLAPGVYSVNVSVTDGKFSTSSLVSVTVELLLQDMLQSSIYIRLSPKMRQEILVARLPVFLSTLRSAFLRDVSLISIQDIQNSTIGVLIAVTGGADLAVVREVMVSTGLVGTTPQCDCMNGGVCQRQLQMMPERTNIFSAPG
;
A
#
# COMPACT_ATOMS: atom_id res chain seq x y z
N HIS A 1 -5.85 -6.24 18.97
CA HIS A 1 -4.41 -6.32 19.25
C HIS A 1 -3.72 -5.06 18.75
N GLN A 2 -2.74 -4.55 19.51
CA GLN A 2 -1.95 -3.38 19.13
C GLN A 2 -0.75 -3.82 18.27
N TRP A 3 -0.46 -3.08 17.20
CA TRP A 3 0.64 -3.38 16.31
C TRP A 3 1.99 -3.27 17.04
N GLN A 4 2.84 -4.28 16.89
CA GLN A 4 4.05 -4.48 17.69
C GLN A 4 5.31 -3.84 17.08
N GLY A 5 5.17 -3.01 16.05
CA GLY A 5 6.30 -2.58 15.25
C GLY A 5 6.54 -3.48 14.04
N GLY A 6 7.45 -3.07 13.17
CA GLY A 6 7.79 -3.81 11.97
C GLY A 6 8.48 -2.97 10.90
N ASP A 7 8.88 -3.66 9.84
CA ASP A 7 9.52 -3.07 8.67
C ASP A 7 8.47 -2.31 7.84
N LEU A 8 8.77 -1.06 7.50
CA LEU A 8 7.94 -0.21 6.65
C LEU A 8 8.36 -0.26 5.18
N GLY A 9 9.65 -0.55 4.93
CA GLY A 9 10.22 -0.69 3.59
C GLY A 9 11.53 0.05 3.40
N PRO A 10 12.20 -0.14 2.26
CA PRO A 10 13.47 0.52 1.96
C PRO A 10 13.29 2.01 1.62
N VAL A 11 14.22 2.83 2.09
CA VAL A 11 14.42 4.21 1.61
C VAL A 11 15.35 4.17 0.40
N ALA A 12 14.90 4.71 -0.73
CA ALA A 12 15.72 4.76 -1.94
C ALA A 12 16.73 5.91 -1.87
N ALA A 13 18.00 5.62 -2.14
CA ALA A 13 19.05 6.58 -2.40
C ALA A 13 19.92 6.10 -3.56
N SER A 14 20.55 7.03 -4.27
CA SER A 14 21.39 6.75 -5.44
C SER A 14 22.65 7.60 -5.41
N ASP A 15 23.80 6.98 -5.67
CA ASP A 15 25.09 7.64 -5.90
C ASP A 15 25.54 7.47 -7.36
N LEU A 16 26.42 8.35 -7.84
CA LEU A 16 27.01 8.26 -9.19
C LEU A 16 28.10 7.18 -9.27
N ASP A 17 28.73 6.84 -8.15
CA ASP A 17 29.63 5.69 -8.05
C ASP A 17 28.87 4.45 -7.52
N PRO A 18 28.62 3.43 -8.36
CA PRO A 18 27.89 2.23 -7.95
C PRO A 18 28.70 1.33 -7.01
N TYR A 19 29.99 1.60 -6.79
CA TYR A 19 30.84 0.85 -5.86
C TYR A 19 30.84 1.42 -4.45
N ASP A 20 30.31 2.63 -4.26
CA ASP A 20 30.23 3.25 -2.94
C ASP A 20 29.16 2.60 -2.07
N LYS A 21 29.54 2.35 -0.81
CA LYS A 21 28.64 1.76 0.18
C LYS A 21 27.90 2.87 0.89
N LEU A 22 26.60 2.92 0.69
CA LEU A 22 25.73 3.85 1.39
C LEU A 22 25.43 3.36 2.82
N GLU A 23 25.57 4.27 3.78
CA GLU A 23 25.18 4.07 5.17
C GLU A 23 23.99 4.98 5.53
N TYR A 24 22.94 4.38 6.10
CA TYR A 24 21.68 5.03 6.42
C TYR A 24 21.56 5.29 7.92
N SER A 25 20.97 6.42 8.31
CA SER A 25 20.68 6.73 9.71
C SER A 25 19.37 7.51 9.87
N VAL A 26 18.75 7.38 11.05
CA VAL A 26 17.59 8.16 11.47
C VAL A 26 17.99 9.00 12.68
N SER A 27 17.57 10.26 12.69
CA SER A 27 17.84 11.18 13.81
C SER A 27 16.56 11.87 14.31
N GLY A 28 16.59 12.35 15.54
CA GLY A 28 15.51 13.17 16.11
C GLY A 28 14.28 12.42 16.61
N THR A 29 14.26 11.08 16.57
CA THR A 29 13.15 10.29 17.12
C THR A 29 13.56 8.89 17.56
N PRO A 30 13.09 8.39 18.72
CA PRO A 30 13.27 6.99 19.12
C PRO A 30 12.21 6.06 18.49
N LEU A 31 11.16 6.62 17.86
CA LEU A 31 10.00 5.87 17.36
C LEU A 31 10.29 5.07 16.09
N PHE A 32 11.33 5.47 15.36
CA PHE A 32 11.75 4.85 14.10
C PHE A 32 13.24 4.51 14.16
N THR A 33 13.60 3.45 13.45
CA THR A 33 14.98 3.02 13.25
C THR A 33 15.16 2.64 11.79
N ILE A 34 16.38 2.69 11.26
CA ILE A 34 16.67 2.25 9.90
C ILE A 34 17.80 1.23 9.91
N ASP A 35 17.72 0.21 9.05
CA ASP A 35 18.87 -0.66 8.82
C ASP A 35 19.97 0.14 8.13
N PRO A 36 21.17 0.25 8.73
CA PRO A 36 22.22 1.13 8.21
C PRO A 36 22.78 0.70 6.86
N ARG A 37 22.57 -0.55 6.42
CA ARG A 37 23.09 -1.07 5.16
C ARG A 37 22.00 -1.25 4.11
N LEU A 38 20.84 -1.76 4.53
CA LEU A 38 19.72 -2.04 3.62
C LEU A 38 18.80 -0.83 3.42
N GLY A 39 18.93 0.21 4.26
CA GLY A 39 18.05 1.38 4.22
C GLY A 39 16.59 1.06 4.59
N VAL A 40 16.33 -0.09 5.21
CA VAL A 40 14.96 -0.51 5.57
C VAL A 40 14.51 0.24 6.81
N LEU A 41 13.53 1.13 6.64
CA LEU A 41 12.91 1.87 7.73
C LEU A 41 12.01 0.94 8.54
N LYS A 42 12.09 1.03 9.86
CA LYS A 42 11.34 0.24 10.82
C LYS A 42 10.67 1.16 11.83
N ALA A 43 9.43 0.85 12.18
CA ALA A 43 8.72 1.53 13.23
C ALA A 43 8.65 0.67 14.48
N ARG A 44 8.75 1.30 15.65
CA ARG A 44 8.55 0.65 16.95
C ARG A 44 7.05 0.45 17.22
N SER A 45 6.75 -0.35 18.24
CA SER A 45 5.38 -0.57 18.70
C SER A 45 4.74 0.73 19.22
N ASN A 46 3.41 0.71 19.32
CA ASN A 46 2.62 1.72 20.03
C ASN A 46 2.66 3.13 19.44
N LEU A 47 2.84 3.26 18.11
CA LEU A 47 2.61 4.53 17.43
C LEU A 47 1.13 4.93 17.54
N ALA A 48 0.88 6.17 17.95
CA ALA A 48 -0.45 6.76 17.89
C ALA A 48 -0.83 7.07 16.43
N PRO A 49 -2.12 7.07 16.06
CA PRO A 49 -2.55 7.55 14.75
C PRO A 49 -2.08 8.99 14.50
N GLY A 50 -1.58 9.27 13.30
CA GLY A 50 -1.03 10.57 12.93
C GLY A 50 -0.01 10.49 11.80
N VAL A 51 0.56 11.65 11.45
CA VAL A 51 1.64 11.75 10.46
C VAL A 51 2.95 12.08 11.16
N TYR A 52 3.97 11.27 10.91
CA TYR A 52 5.31 11.41 11.46
C TYR A 52 6.28 11.81 10.36
N SER A 53 7.05 12.87 10.57
CA SER A 53 8.17 13.23 9.70
C SER A 53 9.46 12.66 10.28
N VAL A 54 10.05 11.70 9.57
CA VAL A 54 11.28 11.01 9.97
C VAL A 54 12.45 11.58 9.18
N ASN A 55 13.44 12.14 9.87
CA ASN A 55 14.65 12.62 9.21
C ASN A 55 15.60 11.45 8.96
N VAL A 56 15.78 11.10 7.68
CA VAL A 56 16.66 10.04 7.23
C VAL A 56 17.87 10.67 6.56
N SER A 57 19.06 10.27 7.00
CA SER A 57 20.34 10.69 6.43
C SER A 57 21.03 9.51 5.76
N VAL A 58 21.70 9.77 4.64
CA VAL A 58 22.48 8.79 3.88
C VAL A 58 23.87 9.35 3.65
N THR A 59 24.90 8.51 3.76
CA THR A 59 26.30 8.90 3.51
C THR A 59 27.06 7.81 2.77
N ASP A 60 27.98 8.20 1.89
CA ASP A 60 28.99 7.33 1.23
C ASP A 60 30.31 7.28 2.03
N GLY A 61 30.36 7.92 3.21
CA GLY A 61 31.56 8.10 4.03
C GLY A 61 32.34 9.40 3.76
N LYS A 62 32.01 10.14 2.69
CA LYS A 62 32.64 11.41 2.30
C LYS A 62 31.65 12.58 2.32
N PHE A 63 30.46 12.36 1.78
CA PHE A 63 29.35 13.29 1.73
C PHE A 63 28.13 12.69 2.43
N SER A 64 27.24 13.55 2.93
CA SER A 64 25.99 13.12 3.56
C SER A 64 24.85 14.03 3.13
N THR A 65 23.70 13.44 2.85
CA THR A 65 22.46 14.13 2.50
C THR A 65 21.35 13.65 3.42
N SER A 66 20.41 14.54 3.78
CA SER A 66 19.27 14.20 4.63
C SER A 66 17.95 14.60 3.97
N SER A 67 16.90 13.82 4.20
CA SER A 67 15.55 14.08 3.70
C SER A 67 14.49 13.63 4.71
N LEU A 68 13.31 14.26 4.64
CA LEU A 68 12.17 13.91 5.47
C LEU A 68 11.31 12.84 4.79
N VAL A 69 11.15 11.71 5.47
CA VAL A 69 10.20 10.65 5.10
C VAL A 69 8.91 10.83 5.89
N SER A 70 7.78 10.92 5.19
CA SER A 70 6.45 11.01 5.82
C SER A 70 5.88 9.63 6.08
N VAL A 71 5.61 9.29 7.34
CA VAL A 71 4.97 8.04 7.75
C VAL A 71 3.58 8.35 8.29
N THR A 72 2.55 7.82 7.66
CA THR A 72 1.16 7.96 8.13
C THR A 72 0.75 6.70 8.89
N VAL A 73 0.26 6.87 10.11
CA VAL A 73 -0.30 5.81 10.94
C VAL A 73 -1.80 6.05 11.06
N GLU A 74 -2.59 5.10 10.57
CA GLU A 74 -4.05 5.15 10.66
C GLU A 74 -4.57 4.15 11.68
N LEU A 75 -5.68 4.49 12.34
CA LEU A 75 -6.37 3.56 13.22
C LEU A 75 -7.21 2.60 12.37
N LEU A 76 -6.86 1.32 12.38
CA LEU A 76 -7.70 0.28 11.80
C LEU A 76 -8.73 -0.19 12.83
N LEU A 77 -9.98 0.21 12.64
CA LEU A 77 -11.11 -0.25 13.46
C LEU A 77 -11.57 -1.64 13.01
N GLN A 78 -12.12 -2.42 13.95
CA GLN A 78 -12.60 -3.78 13.69
C GLN A 78 -13.62 -3.81 12.53
N ASP A 79 -14.53 -2.85 12.49
CA ASP A 79 -15.56 -2.75 11.46
C ASP A 79 -14.95 -2.50 10.07
N MET A 80 -13.83 -1.77 9.99
CA MET A 80 -13.11 -1.54 8.73
C MET A 80 -12.51 -2.82 8.17
N LEU A 81 -12.07 -3.73 9.04
CA LEU A 81 -11.60 -5.06 8.61
C LEU A 81 -12.77 -5.94 8.19
N GLN A 82 -13.89 -5.90 8.91
CA GLN A 82 -15.08 -6.70 8.60
C GLN A 82 -15.75 -6.28 7.29
N SER A 83 -15.72 -4.99 6.94
CA SER A 83 -16.22 -4.47 5.68
C SER A 83 -15.13 -4.21 4.65
N SER A 84 -13.94 -4.79 4.82
CA SER A 84 -12.83 -4.60 3.89
C SER A 84 -13.13 -5.20 2.52
N ILE A 85 -12.57 -4.60 1.49
CA ILE A 85 -12.71 -5.02 0.10
C ILE A 85 -11.33 -5.45 -0.36
N TYR A 86 -11.23 -6.72 -0.76
CA TYR A 86 -10.04 -7.24 -1.41
C TYR A 86 -10.14 -7.03 -2.92
N ILE A 87 -9.13 -6.38 -3.48
CA ILE A 87 -9.00 -6.09 -4.91
C ILE A 87 -7.75 -6.79 -5.41
N ARG A 88 -7.93 -7.76 -6.30
CA ARG A 88 -6.80 -8.36 -7.02
C ARG A 88 -6.49 -7.55 -8.27
N LEU A 89 -5.26 -7.06 -8.40
CA LEU A 89 -4.81 -6.32 -9.57
C LEU A 89 -4.40 -7.25 -10.71
N SER A 90 -4.25 -6.70 -11.91
CA SER A 90 -3.81 -7.48 -13.06
C SER A 90 -2.40 -8.07 -12.85
N PRO A 91 -2.08 -9.26 -13.41
CA PRO A 91 -0.72 -9.83 -13.34
C PRO A 91 0.37 -8.99 -14.00
N LYS A 92 -0.01 -7.99 -14.82
CA LYS A 92 0.93 -7.03 -15.42
C LYS A 92 1.28 -5.87 -14.48
N MET A 93 0.54 -5.70 -13.39
CA MET A 93 0.82 -4.67 -12.40
C MET A 93 2.07 -5.04 -11.59
N ARG A 94 2.91 -4.05 -11.31
CA ARG A 94 4.08 -4.19 -10.44
C ARG A 94 3.93 -3.37 -9.17
N GLN A 95 4.50 -3.83 -8.06
CA GLN A 95 4.27 -3.21 -6.76
C GLN A 95 4.86 -1.80 -6.74
N GLU A 96 6.04 -1.60 -7.32
CA GLU A 96 6.68 -0.29 -7.44
C GLU A 96 5.77 0.74 -8.15
N ILE A 97 5.10 0.32 -9.23
CA ILE A 97 4.20 1.18 -10.00
C ILE A 97 2.94 1.50 -9.19
N LEU A 98 2.36 0.50 -8.52
CA LEU A 98 1.20 0.69 -7.66
C LEU A 98 1.51 1.67 -6.53
N VAL A 99 2.62 1.47 -5.82
CA VAL A 99 3.04 2.31 -4.70
C VAL A 99 3.28 3.75 -5.18
N ALA A 100 3.97 3.93 -6.31
CA ALA A 100 4.21 5.26 -6.88
C ALA A 100 2.91 5.99 -7.30
N ARG A 101 1.85 5.26 -7.65
CA ARG A 101 0.55 5.81 -8.07
C ARG A 101 -0.55 5.66 -7.01
N LEU A 102 -0.20 5.24 -5.81
CA LEU A 102 -1.16 4.94 -4.75
C LEU A 102 -2.07 6.14 -4.41
N PRO A 103 -1.58 7.40 -4.36
CA PRO A 103 -2.46 8.54 -4.11
C PRO A 103 -3.57 8.69 -5.16
N VAL A 104 -3.23 8.50 -6.45
CA VAL A 104 -4.20 8.54 -7.55
C VAL A 104 -5.16 7.36 -7.46
N PHE A 105 -4.64 6.16 -7.22
CA PHE A 105 -5.46 4.96 -7.04
C PHE A 105 -6.51 5.13 -5.93
N LEU A 106 -6.09 5.58 -4.74
CA LEU A 106 -6.99 5.83 -3.62
C LEU A 106 -7.94 7.00 -3.90
N SER A 107 -7.48 8.07 -4.55
CA SER A 107 -8.35 9.19 -4.94
C SER A 107 -9.45 8.76 -5.90
N THR A 108 -9.14 7.91 -6.88
CA THR A 108 -10.14 7.37 -7.81
C THR A 108 -11.20 6.55 -7.07
N LEU A 109 -10.79 5.71 -6.14
CA LEU A 109 -11.71 4.92 -5.32
C LEU A 109 -12.57 5.80 -4.42
N ARG A 110 -11.99 6.82 -3.77
CA ARG A 110 -12.75 7.79 -2.96
C ARG A 110 -13.81 8.50 -3.78
N SER A 111 -13.46 8.95 -4.98
CA SER A 111 -14.41 9.60 -5.90
C SER A 111 -15.52 8.65 -6.36
N ALA A 112 -15.20 7.38 -6.61
CA ALA A 112 -16.18 6.41 -7.06
C ALA A 112 -17.12 5.94 -5.93
N PHE A 113 -16.60 5.76 -4.72
CA PHE A 113 -17.41 5.41 -3.55
C PHE A 113 -18.14 6.60 -2.91
N LEU A 114 -17.75 7.84 -3.25
CA LEU A 114 -18.19 9.08 -2.59
C LEU A 114 -17.98 9.04 -1.07
N ARG A 115 -16.95 8.32 -0.62
CA ARG A 115 -16.62 8.03 0.77
C ARG A 115 -15.12 7.95 0.92
N ASP A 116 -14.63 8.14 2.14
CA ASP A 116 -13.20 7.96 2.38
C ASP A 116 -12.80 6.48 2.31
N VAL A 117 -11.60 6.24 1.78
CA VAL A 117 -11.06 4.91 1.51
C VAL A 117 -9.66 4.84 2.11
N SER A 118 -9.45 3.88 3.02
CA SER A 118 -8.15 3.59 3.62
C SER A 118 -7.53 2.36 2.95
N LEU A 119 -6.23 2.44 2.67
CA LEU A 119 -5.43 1.26 2.32
C LEU A 119 -5.12 0.49 3.61
N ILE A 120 -5.42 -0.80 3.64
CA ILE A 120 -5.08 -1.69 4.77
C ILE A 120 -3.78 -2.43 4.47
N SER A 121 -3.66 -3.04 3.28
CA SER A 121 -2.44 -3.76 2.90
C SER A 121 -2.30 -3.89 1.39
N ILE A 122 -1.05 -4.02 0.95
CA ILE A 122 -0.65 -4.51 -0.38
C ILE A 122 0.02 -5.86 -0.15
N GLN A 123 -0.36 -6.87 -0.93
CA GLN A 123 0.05 -8.26 -0.75
C GLN A 123 0.56 -8.81 -2.07
N ASP A 124 1.76 -9.38 -2.06
CA ASP A 124 2.24 -10.20 -3.16
C ASP A 124 1.55 -11.57 -3.11
N ILE A 125 0.88 -11.92 -4.22
CA ILE A 125 0.23 -13.20 -4.42
C ILE A 125 1.11 -14.03 -5.36
N GLN A 126 1.07 -15.36 -5.21
CA GLN A 126 1.70 -16.30 -6.15
C GLN A 126 1.38 -15.92 -7.62
N ASN A 127 2.38 -16.06 -8.49
CA ASN A 127 2.37 -15.64 -9.90
C ASN A 127 2.42 -14.12 -10.14
N SER A 128 3.17 -13.38 -9.31
CA SER A 128 3.44 -11.94 -9.50
C SER A 128 2.18 -11.09 -9.61
N THR A 129 1.10 -11.51 -8.95
CA THR A 129 -0.14 -10.74 -8.91
C THR A 129 -0.21 -10.00 -7.59
N ILE A 130 -0.69 -8.75 -7.61
CA ILE A 130 -0.77 -7.93 -6.40
C ILE A 130 -2.20 -7.90 -5.90
N GLY A 131 -2.40 -8.16 -4.62
CA GLY A 131 -3.65 -7.97 -3.91
C GLY A 131 -3.62 -6.67 -3.10
N VAL A 132 -4.71 -5.93 -3.09
CA VAL A 132 -4.88 -4.73 -2.30
C VAL A 132 -6.10 -4.91 -1.41
N LEU A 133 -5.93 -4.73 -0.11
CA LEU A 133 -7.04 -4.71 0.84
C LEU A 133 -7.33 -3.25 1.20
N ILE A 134 -8.57 -2.82 0.98
CA ILE A 134 -9.03 -1.46 1.32
C ILE A 134 -10.21 -1.52 2.30
N ALA A 135 -10.45 -0.43 3.01
CA ALA A 135 -11.67 -0.21 3.76
C ALA A 135 -12.38 1.04 3.25
N VAL A 136 -13.70 0.97 3.09
CA VAL A 136 -14.56 2.11 2.77
C VAL A 136 -15.24 2.57 4.05
N THR A 137 -15.19 3.85 4.34
CA THR A 137 -15.81 4.43 5.54
C THR A 137 -17.31 4.17 5.53
N GLY A 138 -17.84 3.61 6.63
CA GLY A 138 -19.25 3.20 6.74
C GLY A 138 -19.61 1.95 5.92
N GLY A 139 -18.62 1.23 5.40
CA GLY A 139 -18.81 0.02 4.59
C GLY A 139 -19.34 0.30 3.18
N ALA A 140 -19.47 -0.76 2.38
CA ALA A 140 -20.10 -0.71 1.06
C ALA A 140 -20.79 -2.04 0.74
N ASP A 141 -22.03 -1.95 0.27
CA ASP A 141 -22.80 -3.10 -0.19
C ASP A 141 -22.20 -3.69 -1.47
N LEU A 142 -22.42 -4.99 -1.68
CA LEU A 142 -21.81 -5.70 -2.81
C LEU A 142 -22.20 -5.10 -4.17
N ALA A 143 -23.45 -4.60 -4.29
CA ALA A 143 -23.92 -3.95 -5.51
C ALA A 143 -23.11 -2.68 -5.81
N VAL A 144 -22.92 -1.82 -4.80
CA VAL A 144 -22.12 -0.59 -4.90
C VAL A 144 -20.67 -0.92 -5.22
N VAL A 145 -20.09 -1.90 -4.52
CA VAL A 145 -18.70 -2.35 -4.78
C VAL A 145 -18.57 -2.80 -6.24
N ARG A 146 -19.49 -3.62 -6.75
CA ARG A 146 -19.45 -4.09 -8.14
C ARG A 146 -19.54 -2.94 -9.13
N GLU A 147 -20.46 -1.99 -8.91
CA GLU A 147 -20.61 -0.82 -9.76
C GLU A 147 -19.34 0.03 -9.79
N VAL A 148 -18.74 0.30 -8.63
CA VAL A 148 -17.48 1.04 -8.52
C VAL A 148 -16.33 0.30 -9.20
N MET A 149 -16.22 -1.01 -9.02
CA MET A 149 -15.18 -1.80 -9.68
C MET A 149 -15.31 -1.73 -11.21
N VAL A 150 -16.55 -1.76 -11.73
CA VAL A 150 -16.81 -1.61 -13.16
C VAL A 150 -16.46 -0.21 -13.66
N SER A 151 -16.93 0.84 -12.98
CA SER A 151 -16.72 2.22 -13.42
C SER A 151 -15.26 2.67 -13.36
N THR A 152 -14.47 2.12 -12.44
CA THR A 152 -13.04 2.43 -12.28
C THR A 152 -12.13 1.57 -13.17
N GLY A 153 -12.68 0.67 -13.99
CA GLY A 153 -11.91 -0.27 -14.80
C GLY A 153 -11.17 -1.32 -13.97
N LEU A 154 -11.47 -1.40 -12.67
CA LEU A 154 -11.03 -2.42 -11.73
C LEU A 154 -11.95 -3.66 -11.86
N VAL A 155 -12.25 -4.12 -13.08
CA VAL A 155 -13.20 -5.23 -13.28
C VAL A 155 -12.56 -6.56 -12.93
N GLY A 156 -13.28 -7.36 -12.14
CA GLY A 156 -12.91 -8.74 -11.91
C GLY A 156 -14.00 -9.76 -11.71
N THR A 157 -13.64 -11.00 -12.05
CA THR A 157 -14.37 -12.23 -11.74
C THR A 157 -14.76 -12.27 -10.27
N THR A 158 -16.06 -12.11 -10.01
CA THR A 158 -16.65 -12.48 -8.74
C THR A 158 -16.05 -13.81 -8.25
N PRO A 159 -15.53 -13.88 -7.02
CA PRO A 159 -15.09 -15.15 -6.48
C PRO A 159 -16.34 -15.97 -6.29
N GLN A 160 -16.41 -17.08 -7.01
CA GLN A 160 -17.42 -18.07 -6.73
C GLN A 160 -17.08 -18.66 -5.36
N CYS A 161 -17.89 -18.29 -4.38
CA CYS A 161 -17.75 -18.73 -3.00
C CYS A 161 -18.31 -20.16 -2.91
N ASP A 162 -17.53 -21.17 -3.31
CA ASP A 162 -17.88 -22.58 -3.10
C ASP A 162 -17.49 -22.99 -1.65
N CYS A 163 -18.16 -22.37 -0.68
CA CYS A 163 -18.01 -22.69 0.73
C CYS A 163 -18.68 -24.07 1.01
N MET A 164 -17.89 -25.15 1.05
CA MET A 164 -18.37 -26.42 1.61
C MET A 164 -18.44 -26.34 3.15
N ASN A 165 -19.51 -26.88 3.74
CA ASN A 165 -19.73 -27.01 5.20
C ASN A 165 -20.09 -25.74 5.98
N GLY A 166 -20.83 -24.79 5.39
CA GLY A 166 -21.44 -23.69 6.16
C GLY A 166 -20.43 -22.67 6.75
N GLY A 167 -19.21 -22.63 6.23
CA GLY A 167 -18.22 -21.61 6.56
C GLY A 167 -18.63 -20.22 6.04
N VAL A 168 -18.34 -19.18 6.81
CA VAL A 168 -18.53 -17.78 6.39
C VAL A 168 -17.45 -17.45 5.36
N CYS A 169 -17.83 -17.33 4.08
CA CYS A 169 -16.92 -16.93 3.01
C CYS A 169 -16.49 -15.47 3.20
N GLN A 170 -15.22 -15.24 3.60
CA GLN A 170 -14.61 -13.92 3.57
C GLN A 170 -14.37 -13.51 2.10
N ARG A 171 -15.01 -12.41 1.69
CA ARG A 171 -15.09 -11.89 0.32
C ARG A 171 -13.70 -11.71 -0.32
N GLN A 172 -13.40 -12.42 -1.39
CA GLN A 172 -12.09 -12.35 -2.04
C GLN A 172 -12.20 -12.14 -3.57
N LEU A 173 -12.44 -10.92 -4.06
CA LEU A 173 -12.68 -10.68 -5.50
C LEU A 173 -11.41 -10.86 -6.36
N GLN A 174 -11.46 -11.78 -7.34
CA GLN A 174 -10.40 -12.04 -8.33
C GLN A 174 -10.70 -11.28 -9.63
N MET A 175 -9.70 -10.80 -10.38
CA MET A 175 -9.98 -9.92 -11.51
C MET A 175 -9.19 -10.21 -12.79
N MET A 176 -9.85 -10.09 -13.96
CA MET A 176 -9.29 -10.30 -15.31
C MET A 176 -9.46 -9.01 -16.14
N PRO A 177 -8.44 -8.53 -16.86
CA PRO A 177 -8.56 -7.31 -17.65
C PRO A 177 -8.88 -7.60 -19.12
N GLU A 178 -9.87 -6.89 -19.65
CA GLU A 178 -10.00 -6.59 -21.08
C GLU A 178 -10.42 -5.12 -21.19
N ARG A 179 -9.42 -4.24 -21.29
CA ARG A 179 -9.29 -3.19 -22.33
C ARG A 179 -8.13 -2.26 -21.97
N THR A 180 -7.11 -2.35 -22.80
CA THR A 180 -5.96 -1.45 -22.87
C THR A 180 -6.44 -0.06 -23.27
N ASN A 181 -6.27 0.93 -22.40
CA ASN A 181 -6.19 2.33 -22.83
C ASN A 181 -4.76 2.81 -22.53
N ILE A 182 -3.97 2.85 -23.60
CA ILE A 182 -2.69 3.54 -23.67
C ILE A 182 -3.02 5.03 -23.66
N PHE A 183 -2.56 5.76 -22.64
CA PHE A 183 -2.53 7.21 -22.69
C PHE A 183 -1.08 7.66 -22.89
N SER A 184 -0.79 8.11 -24.10
CA SER A 184 0.40 8.88 -24.43
C SER A 184 0.28 10.26 -23.79
N ALA A 185 1.34 10.76 -23.17
CA ALA A 185 1.48 12.18 -22.87
C ALA A 185 2.00 12.91 -24.12
N PRO A 186 1.49 14.11 -24.46
CA PRO A 186 2.13 14.95 -25.46
C PRO A 186 3.31 15.72 -24.85
N GLY A 187 4.42 15.77 -25.59
CA GLY A 187 5.56 16.67 -25.38
C GLY A 187 6.72 16.09 -24.61
#